data_AF-A0A835JZH1-F1
#
_entry.id   AF-A0A835JZH1-F1
#
_cell.length_a   1.000
_cell.length_b   1.000
_cell.length_c   1.000
_cell.angle_alpha   90.00
_cell.angle_beta   90.00
_cell.angle_gamma   90.00
#
_symmetry.space_group_name_H-M   'P 1'
#
loop_
_entity.id
_entity.type
_entity.pdbx_description
1 polymer ?
#
loop_
_entity_poly.entity_id
_entity_poly.type
_entity_poly.pdbx_seq_one_letter_code
_entity_poly.pdbx_strand_id
1 'polypeptide(L)'
;MLKELQGLRVMETHFGVDVETDRDELVWVYNSLFVQFDHDLNGTVDLEEFKAETRQMMLAMANEMGFLPVQMVLEENNLVKKVVEWESTRKVEL
;
A
#
# COMPACT_ATOMS: atom_id res chain seq x y z
N MET A 1 -12.15 -1.87 -8.60
CA MET A 1 -11.11 -2.51 -7.77
C MET A 1 -9.72 -2.44 -8.37
N LEU A 2 -9.48 -2.82 -9.64
CA LEU A 2 -8.12 -2.76 -10.24
C LEU A 2 -7.44 -1.38 -10.09
N LYS A 3 -8.17 -0.28 -10.32
CA LYS A 3 -7.64 1.09 -10.13
C LYS A 3 -7.26 1.41 -8.68
N GLU A 4 -7.98 0.85 -7.71
CA GLU A 4 -7.72 1.09 -6.28
C GLU A 4 -6.50 0.27 -5.83
N LEU A 5 -6.37 -0.98 -6.28
CA LEU A 5 -5.18 -1.81 -6.05
C LEU A 5 -3.94 -1.25 -6.76
N GLN A 6 -4.11 -0.62 -7.93
CA GLN A 6 -3.04 0.14 -8.59
C GLN A 6 -2.54 1.32 -7.73
N GLY A 7 -3.39 1.89 -6.88
CA GLY A 7 -3.00 2.91 -5.91
C GLY A 7 -2.06 2.41 -4.82
N LEU A 8 -1.92 1.09 -4.63
CA LEU A 8 -0.95 0.50 -3.69
C LEU A 8 0.48 0.50 -4.23
N ARG A 9 0.68 0.81 -5.52
CA ARG A 9 2.01 0.94 -6.14
C ARG A 9 2.94 -0.26 -5.87
N VAL A 10 2.40 -1.48 -5.90
CA VAL A 10 3.12 -2.72 -5.50
C VAL A 10 4.37 -3.00 -6.34
N MET A 11 4.37 -2.59 -7.61
CA MET A 11 5.49 -2.77 -8.56
C MET A 11 6.37 -1.52 -8.70
N GLU A 12 6.19 -0.52 -7.83
CA GLU A 12 6.95 0.74 -7.87
C GLU A 12 8.40 0.50 -7.48
N THR A 13 9.27 0.48 -8.49
CA THR A 13 10.72 0.33 -8.32
C THR A 13 11.45 1.68 -8.41
N HIS A 14 10.73 2.77 -8.66
CA HIS A 14 11.30 4.06 -9.03
C HIS A 14 10.89 5.22 -8.11
N PHE A 15 10.43 4.91 -6.89
CA PHE A 15 10.18 5.88 -5.82
C PHE A 15 9.27 7.06 -6.23
N GLY A 16 8.18 6.77 -6.94
CA GLY A 16 7.17 7.77 -7.32
C GLY A 16 7.39 8.38 -8.70
N VAL A 17 8.19 7.73 -9.55
CA VAL A 17 8.30 8.07 -10.96
C VAL A 17 7.52 7.04 -11.76
N ASP A 18 6.40 7.49 -12.33
CA ASP A 18 5.57 6.63 -13.18
C ASP A 18 6.38 6.24 -14.43
N VAL A 19 6.80 4.97 -14.49
CA VAL A 19 7.43 4.34 -15.66
C VAL A 19 6.43 3.38 -16.27
N GLU A 20 6.32 3.40 -17.60
CA GLU A 20 5.46 2.47 -18.33
C GLU A 20 5.86 1.03 -18.01
N THR A 21 4.99 0.33 -17.30
CA THR A 21 5.12 -1.10 -17.00
C THR A 21 4.35 -1.90 -18.06
N ASP A 22 4.83 -3.10 -18.38
CA ASP A 22 4.14 -3.97 -19.33
C ASP A 22 2.71 -4.27 -18.84
N ARG A 23 1.72 -4.05 -19.70
CA ARG A 23 0.30 -4.14 -19.33
C ARG A 23 -0.09 -5.57 -18.97
N ASP A 24 0.45 -6.56 -19.67
CA ASP A 24 0.10 -7.97 -19.46
C ASP A 24 0.75 -8.47 -18.17
N GLU A 25 1.98 -8.02 -17.87
CA GLU A 25 2.64 -8.26 -16.58
C GLU A 25 1.85 -7.65 -15.42
N LEU A 26 1.43 -6.38 -15.54
CA LEU A 26 0.62 -5.71 -14.54
C LEU A 26 -0.68 -6.47 -14.24
N VAL A 27 -1.41 -6.85 -15.29
CA VAL A 27 -2.67 -7.59 -15.14
C VAL A 27 -2.42 -8.94 -14.44
N TRP A 28 -1.36 -9.64 -14.81
CA TRP A 28 -1.02 -10.92 -14.18
C TRP A 28 -0.70 -10.76 -12.68
N VAL A 29 0.16 -9.81 -12.32
CA VAL A 29 0.54 -9.56 -10.91
C VAL A 29 -0.68 -9.16 -10.08
N TYR A 30 -1.49 -8.21 -10.56
CA TYR A 30 -2.68 -7.78 -9.82
C TYR A 30 -3.72 -8.89 -9.70
N ASN A 31 -3.89 -9.74 -10.72
CA ASN A 31 -4.78 -10.90 -10.61
C ASN A 31 -4.26 -11.92 -9.60
N SER A 32 -2.96 -12.20 -9.57
CA SER A 32 -2.35 -13.10 -8.58
C SER A 32 -2.49 -12.56 -7.15
N LEU A 33 -2.30 -11.25 -6.96
CA LEU A 33 -2.50 -10.59 -5.67
C LEU A 33 -3.98 -10.61 -5.26
N PHE A 34 -4.89 -10.39 -6.20
CA PHE A 34 -6.33 -10.41 -5.93
C PHE A 34 -6.79 -11.76 -5.39
N VAL A 35 -6.31 -12.87 -5.97
CA VAL A 35 -6.63 -14.24 -5.51
C VAL A 35 -6.12 -14.51 -4.09
N GLN A 36 -5.10 -13.78 -3.63
CA GLN A 36 -4.66 -13.89 -2.23
C GLN A 36 -5.59 -13.15 -1.27
N PHE A 37 -6.24 -12.07 -1.72
CA PHE A 37 -7.18 -11.29 -0.92
C PHE A 37 -8.59 -11.91 -0.89
N ASP A 38 -9.05 -12.48 -2.01
CA ASP A 38 -10.36 -13.11 -2.15
C ASP A 38 -10.33 -14.55 -1.59
N HIS A 39 -10.54 -14.68 -0.28
CA HIS A 39 -10.37 -15.95 0.43
C HIS A 39 -11.53 -16.92 0.16
N ASP A 40 -12.73 -16.40 -0.08
CA ASP A 40 -13.91 -17.21 -0.38
C ASP A 40 -14.10 -17.44 -1.89
N LEU A 41 -13.23 -16.87 -2.73
CA LEU A 41 -13.22 -16.98 -4.19
C LEU A 41 -14.54 -16.49 -4.83
N ASN A 42 -15.19 -15.50 -4.21
CA ASN A 42 -16.45 -14.95 -4.71
C ASN A 42 -16.24 -13.89 -5.81
N GLY A 43 -15.00 -13.55 -6.14
CA GLY A 43 -14.62 -12.57 -7.15
C GLY A 43 -14.65 -11.12 -6.66
N THR A 44 -14.83 -10.90 -5.35
CA THR A 44 -14.80 -9.61 -4.68
C THR A 44 -13.88 -9.66 -3.46
N VAL A 45 -13.47 -8.49 -2.95
CA VAL A 45 -12.71 -8.41 -1.69
C VAL A 45 -13.55 -7.61 -0.73
N ASP A 46 -13.97 -8.24 0.35
CA ASP A 46 -14.71 -7.57 1.40
C ASP A 46 -13.79 -6.81 2.38
N LEU A 47 -14.41 -6.07 3.30
CA LEU A 47 -13.66 -5.26 4.26
C LEU A 47 -12.81 -6.10 5.22
N GLU A 48 -13.29 -7.27 5.63
CA GLU A 48 -12.58 -8.14 6.57
C GLU A 48 -11.42 -8.86 5.89
N GLU A 49 -11.62 -9.32 4.66
CA GLU A 49 -10.56 -9.85 3.79
C GLU A 49 -9.46 -8.81 3.55
N PHE A 50 -9.85 -7.60 3.15
CA PHE A 50 -8.90 -6.50 2.95
C PHE A 50 -8.10 -6.19 4.22
N LYS A 51 -8.77 -6.10 5.37
CA LYS A 51 -8.09 -5.85 6.65
C LYS A 51 -7.15 -6.99 7.04
N ALA A 52 -7.59 -8.24 6.89
CA ALA A 52 -6.82 -9.40 7.27
C ALA A 52 -5.52 -9.48 6.47
N GLU A 53 -5.61 -9.41 5.14
CA GLU A 53 -4.45 -9.52 4.26
C GLU A 53 -3.54 -8.29 4.33
N THR A 54 -4.10 -7.08 4.38
CA THR A 54 -3.29 -5.87 4.57
C THR A 54 -2.50 -5.94 5.88
N ARG A 55 -3.11 -6.46 6.95
CA ARG A 55 -2.43 -6.64 8.24
C ARG A 55 -1.33 -7.69 8.16
N GLN A 56 -1.56 -8.83 7.52
CA GLN A 56 -0.55 -9.87 7.35
C GLN A 56 0.63 -9.35 6.52
N MET A 57 0.36 -8.66 5.42
CA MET A 57 1.39 -8.02 4.59
C MET A 57 2.23 -7.04 5.41
N MET A 58 1.60 -6.17 6.20
CA MET A 58 2.32 -5.23 7.07
C MET A 58 3.14 -5.92 8.16
N LEU A 59 2.62 -7.00 8.76
CA LEU A 59 3.37 -7.77 9.76
C LEU A 59 4.58 -8.47 9.16
N ALA A 60 4.45 -9.05 7.96
CA ALA A 60 5.56 -9.65 7.24
C ALA A 60 6.65 -8.61 6.95
N MET A 61 6.27 -7.44 6.42
CA MET A 61 7.21 -6.34 6.21
C MET A 61 7.88 -5.88 7.51
N ALA A 62 7.12 -5.73 8.60
CA ALA A 62 7.67 -5.31 9.90
C ALA A 62 8.67 -6.32 10.49
N ASN A 63 8.38 -7.61 10.34
CA ASN A 63 9.28 -8.69 10.79
C ASN A 63 10.60 -8.69 10.03
N GLU A 64 10.58 -8.34 8.74
CA GLU A 64 11.80 -8.24 7.92
C GLU A 64 12.55 -6.92 8.10
N MET A 65 11.85 -5.81 8.41
CA MET A 65 12.46 -4.49 8.63
C MET A 65 13.16 -4.35 9.99
N GLY A 66 12.72 -5.09 11.02
CA GLY A 66 13.30 -5.00 12.36
C GLY A 66 13.24 -3.57 12.95
N PHE A 67 14.42 -2.94 13.13
CA PHE A 67 14.56 -1.57 13.63
C PHE A 67 14.94 -0.54 12.55
N LEU A 68 14.91 -0.92 11.27
CA LEU A 68 15.30 -0.01 10.21
C LEU A 68 14.28 1.14 10.10
N PRO A 69 14.74 2.40 10.02
CA PRO A 69 13.83 3.52 9.85
C PRO A 69 13.14 3.42 8.49
N VAL A 70 11.81 3.50 8.49
CA VAL A 70 11.02 3.54 7.26
C VAL A 70 10.95 4.98 6.77
N GLN A 71 11.52 5.24 5.60
CA GLN A 71 11.37 6.52 4.92
C GLN A 71 10.20 6.44 3.95
N MET A 72 9.19 7.30 4.14
CA MET A 72 7.98 7.32 3.33
C MET A 72 7.92 8.60 2.50
N VAL A 73 7.73 8.46 1.18
CA VAL A 73 7.43 9.58 0.29
C VAL A 73 5.92 9.79 0.29
N LEU A 74 5.49 11.01 0.58
CA LEU A 74 4.07 11.35 0.70
C LEU A 74 3.64 12.27 -0.45
N GLU A 75 2.72 11.80 -1.27
CA GLU A 75 2.05 12.60 -2.29
C GLU A 75 1.29 13.80 -1.66
N GLU A 76 1.08 14.85 -2.46
CA GLU A 76 0.29 16.01 -2.04
C GLU A 76 -1.16 15.61 -1.75
N ASN A 77 -1.75 16.20 -0.70
CA ASN A 77 -3.11 15.92 -0.22
C ASN A 77 -3.38 14.50 0.31
N ASN A 78 -2.37 13.65 0.50
CA ASN A 78 -2.59 12.34 1.10
C ASN A 78 -2.95 12.43 2.61
N LEU A 79 -3.64 11.41 3.12
CA LEU A 79 -4.14 11.41 4.51
C LEU A 79 -3.02 11.38 5.54
N VAL A 80 -1.96 10.62 5.26
CA VAL A 80 -0.82 10.46 6.18
C VAL A 80 -0.05 11.78 6.35
N LYS A 81 0.15 12.53 5.26
CA LYS A 81 0.79 13.85 5.24
C LYS A 81 0.01 14.84 6.08
N LYS A 82 -1.32 14.89 5.95
CA LYS A 82 -2.17 15.74 6.80
C LYS A 82 -2.01 15.43 8.29
N VAL A 83 -1.94 14.15 8.64
CA VAL A 83 -1.73 13.70 10.03
C VAL A 83 -0.33 14.09 10.52
N VAL A 84 0.71 13.87 9.72
CA VAL A 84 2.10 14.23 10.04
C VAL A 84 2.25 15.73 10.21
N GLU A 85 1.66 16.54 9.34
CA GLU A 85 1.67 18.00 9.41
C GLU A 85 0.99 18.48 10.71
N TRP A 86 -0.17 17.90 11.05
CA TRP A 86 -0.88 18.22 12.30
C TRP A 86 -0.13 17.80 13.57
N GLU A 87 0.52 16.64 13.58
CA GLU A 87 1.38 16.26 14.71
C GLU A 87 2.62 17.13 14.82
N SER A 88 3.20 17.54 13.69
CA SER A 88 4.38 18.39 13.66
C SER A 88 4.10 19.78 14.20
N THR A 89 2.94 20.37 13.90
CA THR A 89 2.53 21.66 14.48
C THR A 89 2.28 21.57 15.97
N ARG A 90 1.74 20.45 16.48
CA ARG A 90 1.58 20.20 17.93
C ARG A 90 2.89 20.11 18.71
N LYS A 91 3.97 19.61 18.10
CA LYS A 91 5.29 19.50 18.77
C LYS A 91 6.06 20.81 18.85
N VAL A 92 5.64 21.86 18.11
CA VAL A 92 6.28 23.18 18.12
C VAL A 92 5.75 24.06 19.27
N GLU A 93 4.67 23.66 19.95
CA GLU A 93 4.03 24.41 21.05
C GLU A 93 4.47 23.97 22.47
N LEU A 94 5.49 23.12 22.60
CA LEU A 94 6.10 22.69 23.87
C LEU A 94 7.58 23.07 23.93
#